data_AF-A0A949TH06-F1
#
_entry.id   AF-A0A949TH06-F1
#
_cell.length_a   1.000
_cell.length_b   1.000
_cell.length_c   1.000
_cell.angle_alpha   90.00
_cell.angle_beta   90.00
_cell.angle_gamma   90.00
#
_symmetry.space_group_name_H-M   'P 1'
#
loop_
_entity.id
_entity.type
_entity.pdbx_description
1 polymer ?
#
loop_
_entity_poly.entity_id
_entity_poly.type
_entity_poly.pdbx_seq_one_letter_code
_entity_poly.pdbx_strand_id
1 'polypeptide(L)'
;MIITDEIKNVVTKSPFISITTMSPKGEPHMIVVGKGEIVDEDMLSFGIYKMEKTQQNIKNNDIMQVVVATTEGGPKGFRLTGKACIRDSSVLFKADKAEPMI
;
A
#
# COMPACT_ATOMS: atom_id res chain seq x y z
N MET A 1 -13.52 5.05 9.15
CA MET A 1 -12.06 4.92 9.03
C MET A 1 -11.75 3.56 8.42
N ILE A 2 -11.03 3.47 7.30
CA ILE A 2 -10.70 2.18 6.64
C ILE A 2 -9.46 1.56 7.27
N ILE A 3 -8.48 2.38 7.64
CA ILE A 3 -7.25 1.94 8.32
C ILE A 3 -7.49 1.97 9.83
N THR A 4 -7.96 0.85 10.38
CA THR A 4 -8.18 0.67 11.83
C THR A 4 -6.87 0.57 12.60
N ASP A 5 -6.90 0.73 13.93
CA ASP A 5 -5.71 0.58 14.78
C ASP A 5 -5.04 -0.79 14.65
N GLU A 6 -5.81 -1.84 14.39
CA GLU A 6 -5.26 -3.16 14.11
C GLU A 6 -4.45 -3.17 12.81
N ILE A 7 -4.98 -2.59 11.73
CA ILE A 7 -4.27 -2.47 10.45
C ILE A 7 -3.02 -1.61 10.63
N LYS A 8 -3.13 -0.49 11.37
CA LYS A 8 -1.98 0.36 11.70
C LYS A 8 -0.88 -0.44 12.40
N ASN A 9 -1.26 -1.26 13.37
CA ASN A 9 -0.34 -2.13 14.08
C ASN A 9 0.29 -3.21 13.18
N VAL A 10 -0.43 -3.75 12.19
CA VAL A 10 0.16 -4.68 11.21
C VAL A 10 1.15 -3.96 10.29
N VAL A 11 0.82 -2.76 9.80
CA VAL A 11 1.71 -1.93 8.97
C VAL A 11 3.02 -1.65 9.71
N THR A 12 2.98 -1.23 10.98
CA THR A 12 4.19 -0.88 11.74
C THR A 12 5.11 -2.07 11.99
N LYS A 13 4.54 -3.29 12.05
CA LYS A 13 5.24 -4.57 12.23
C LYS A 13 5.61 -5.27 10.91
N SER A 14 5.21 -4.71 9.77
CA SER A 14 5.54 -5.27 8.45
C SER A 14 6.84 -4.64 7.94
N PRO A 15 7.98 -5.36 7.93
CA PRO A 15 9.24 -4.81 7.42
C PRO A 15 9.22 -4.61 5.90
N PHE A 16 8.43 -5.43 5.21
CA PHE A 16 8.24 -5.38 3.77
C PHE A 16 6.74 -5.42 3.46
N ILE A 17 6.32 -4.61 2.50
CA ILE A 17 4.93 -4.46 2.10
C ILE A 17 4.84 -4.73 0.60
N SER A 18 3.84 -5.50 0.18
CA SER A 18 3.59 -5.72 -1.24
C SER A 18 2.61 -4.70 -1.76
N ILE A 19 2.95 -4.03 -2.86
CA ILE A 19 2.05 -3.10 -3.53
C ILE A 19 1.82 -3.56 -4.97
N THR A 20 0.60 -3.37 -5.45
CA THR A 20 0.21 -3.72 -6.83
C THR A 20 -0.47 -2.52 -7.47
N THR A 21 -0.03 -2.15 -8.66
CA THR A 21 -0.66 -1.13 -9.51
C THR A 21 -1.11 -1.76 -10.82
N MET A 22 -1.94 -1.06 -11.59
CA MET A 22 -2.48 -1.56 -12.86
C MET A 22 -1.96 -0.75 -14.03
N SER A 23 -1.46 -1.41 -15.09
CA SER A 23 -1.15 -0.74 -16.34
C SER A 23 -2.43 -0.27 -17.06
N PRO A 24 -2.34 0.66 -18.03
CA PRO A 24 -3.49 1.04 -18.87
C PRO A 24 -4.13 -0.11 -19.64
N LYS A 25 -3.39 -1.21 -19.85
CA LYS A 25 -3.88 -2.42 -20.52
C LYS A 25 -4.57 -3.41 -19.57
N GLY A 26 -4.68 -3.06 -18.28
CA GLY A 26 -5.22 -3.96 -17.27
C GLY A 26 -4.24 -5.03 -16.79
N GLU A 27 -2.94 -4.86 -17.03
CA GLU A 27 -1.91 -5.80 -16.55
C GLU A 27 -1.44 -5.38 -15.15
N PRO A 28 -1.44 -6.30 -14.16
CA PRO A 28 -0.96 -5.98 -12.82
C PRO A 28 0.57 -5.82 -12.80
N HIS A 29 1.04 -4.87 -12.02
CA HIS A 29 2.45 -4.67 -11.70
C HIS A 29 2.63 -4.65 -10.19
N MET A 30 3.20 -5.73 -9.64
CA MET A 30 3.47 -5.91 -8.23
C MET A 30 4.95 -5.69 -7.94
N ILE A 31 5.24 -5.00 -6.83
CA ILE A 31 6.59 -4.87 -6.26
C ILE A 31 6.54 -4.98 -4.74
N VAL A 32 7.69 -5.23 -4.13
CA VAL A 32 7.88 -5.13 -2.68
C VAL A 32 8.52 -3.78 -2.36
N VAL A 33 8.03 -3.14 -1.31
CA VAL A 33 8.55 -1.89 -0.78
C VAL A 33 8.99 -2.09 0.67
N GLY A 34 9.81 -1.16 1.17
CA GLY A 34 10.18 -1.14 2.58
C GLY A 34 8.99 -0.79 3.49
N LYS A 35 9.29 -0.55 4.76
CA LYS A 35 8.29 -0.15 5.75
C LYS A 35 7.47 1.05 5.27
N GLY A 36 6.14 0.92 5.36
CA GLY A 36 5.21 2.01 5.12
C GLY A 36 5.06 2.89 6.36
N GLU A 37 4.82 4.18 6.14
CA GLU A 37 4.52 5.13 7.21
C GLU A 37 3.05 5.52 7.15
N ILE A 38 2.40 5.63 8.31
CA ILE A 38 1.05 6.20 8.38
C ILE A 38 1.22 7.72 8.41
N VAL A 39 0.72 8.39 7.39
CA VAL A 39 0.73 9.85 7.26
C VAL A 39 -0.70 10.34 7.17
N ASP A 40 -0.96 11.48 7.79
CA ASP A 40 -2.34 11.88 8.13
C ASP A 40 -3.07 10.73 8.86
N GLU A 41 -4.32 10.89 9.28
CA GLU A 41 -4.95 9.83 10.09
C GLU A 41 -5.19 8.52 9.31
N ASP A 42 -5.16 8.57 7.97
CA ASP A 42 -5.73 7.54 7.08
C ASP A 42 -4.95 7.27 5.77
N MET A 43 -3.70 7.72 5.63
CA MET A 43 -2.90 7.44 4.42
C MET A 43 -1.64 6.65 4.74
N LEU A 44 -1.21 5.83 3.78
CA LEU A 44 0.10 5.16 3.80
C LEU A 44 1.05 5.89 2.86
N SER A 45 2.24 6.19 3.35
CA SER A 45 3.34 6.74 2.56
C SER A 45 4.39 5.68 2.30
N PHE A 46 4.86 5.61 1.06
CA PHE A 46 5.98 4.76 0.65
C PHE A 46 7.02 5.60 -0.09
N GLY A 47 8.24 5.63 0.43
CA GLY A 47 9.35 6.35 -0.21
C GLY A 47 9.70 5.78 -1.58
N ILE A 48 9.92 6.64 -2.56
CA ILE A 48 10.25 6.28 -3.94
C ILE A 48 11.75 6.05 -4.08
N TYR A 49 12.13 4.89 -4.61
CA TYR A 49 13.52 4.60 -5.02
C TYR A 49 13.57 4.11 -6.47
N LYS A 50 13.19 2.85 -6.73
CA LYS A 50 13.14 2.25 -8.08
C LYS A 50 11.71 1.88 -8.48
N MET A 51 10.81 2.87 -8.46
CA MET A 51 9.36 2.67 -8.67
C MET A 51 8.83 3.28 -9.98
N GLU A 52 9.62 3.30 -11.06
CA GLU A 52 9.27 4.01 -12.30
C GLU A 52 7.93 3.53 -12.91
N LYS A 53 7.77 2.21 -13.07
CA LYS A 53 6.54 1.63 -13.64
C LYS A 53 5.32 1.81 -12.72
N THR A 54 5.50 1.64 -11.41
CA THR A 54 4.48 1.95 -10.40
C THR A 54 4.02 3.41 -10.50
N GLN A 55 4.95 4.36 -10.61
CA GLN A 55 4.64 5.78 -10.76
C GLN A 55 3.87 6.06 -12.06
N GLN A 56 4.28 5.46 -13.18
CA GLN A 56 3.55 5.58 -14.45
C GLN A 56 2.12 5.05 -14.33
N ASN A 57 1.93 3.89 -13.72
CA ASN A 57 0.60 3.31 -13.50
C ASN A 57 -0.29 4.21 -12.65
N ILE A 58 0.23 4.71 -11.53
CA ILE A 58 -0.49 5.64 -10.63
C ILE A 58 -0.90 6.92 -11.37
N LYS A 59 -0.01 7.51 -12.17
CA LYS A 59 -0.34 8.70 -12.98
C LYS A 59 -1.45 8.44 -14.00
N ASN A 60 -1.58 7.22 -14.49
CA ASN A 60 -2.57 6.87 -15.52
C ASN A 60 -3.95 6.62 -14.94
N ASN A 61 -4.07 5.95 -13.80
CA ASN A 61 -5.38 5.52 -13.30
C ASN A 61 -5.57 5.55 -11.80
N ASP A 62 -4.58 5.99 -11.01
CA ASP A 62 -4.58 6.05 -9.54
C ASP A 62 -4.82 4.74 -8.77
N ILE A 63 -5.08 3.62 -9.43
CA ILE A 63 -5.49 2.37 -8.78
C ILE A 63 -4.30 1.65 -8.17
N MET A 64 -4.44 1.27 -6.89
CA MET A 64 -3.42 0.53 -6.17
C MET A 64 -4.04 -0.43 -5.13
N GLN A 65 -3.34 -1.55 -4.91
CA GLN A 65 -3.57 -2.42 -3.77
C GLN A 65 -2.32 -2.52 -2.92
N VAL A 66 -2.52 -2.64 -1.60
CA VAL A 66 -1.47 -2.85 -0.60
C VAL A 66 -1.79 -4.12 0.16
N VAL A 67 -0.82 -5.00 0.32
CA VAL A 67 -0.93 -6.18 1.19
C VAL A 67 0.09 -6.04 2.32
N VAL A 68 -0.41 -6.05 3.55
CA VAL A 68 0.38 -5.99 4.78
C VAL A 68 0.13 -7.25 5.60
N ALA A 69 1.17 -7.78 6.23
CA ALA A 69 1.06 -8.97 7.05
C ALA A 69 2.17 -9.03 8.10
N THR A 70 1.85 -9.62 9.24
CA THR A 70 2.81 -9.88 10.31
C THR A 70 2.52 -11.24 10.96
N THR A 71 3.56 -11.87 11.49
CA THR A 71 3.44 -13.05 12.36
C THR A 71 3.66 -12.69 13.83
N GLU A 72 4.00 -11.43 14.13
CA GLU A 72 4.32 -10.97 15.46
C GLU A 72 3.03 -10.79 16.29
N GLY A 73 2.88 -11.62 17.33
CA GLY A 73 1.63 -11.72 18.10
C GLY A 73 0.58 -12.60 17.43
N GLY A 74 0.98 -13.43 16.45
CA GLY A 74 0.11 -14.31 15.66
C GLY A 74 0.01 -13.86 14.19
N PRO A 75 -0.36 -14.77 13.28
CA PRO A 75 -0.53 -14.42 11.87
C PRO A 75 -1.72 -13.47 11.71
N LYS A 76 -1.46 -12.31 11.10
CA LYS A 76 -2.48 -11.34 10.69
C LYS A 76 -2.10 -10.75 9.35
N GLY A 77 -3.08 -10.50 8.50
CA GLY A 77 -2.82 -9.92 7.19
C GLY A 77 -4.05 -9.25 6.61
N PHE A 78 -3.83 -8.20 5.85
CA PHE A 78 -4.88 -7.40 5.25
C PHE A 78 -4.54 -7.04 3.81
N ARG A 79 -5.56 -7.06 2.95
CA ARG A 79 -5.53 -6.40 1.64
C ARG A 79 -6.26 -5.08 1.74
N LEU A 80 -5.58 -4.02 1.36
CA LEU A 80 -6.15 -2.69 1.21
C LEU A 80 -6.28 -2.39 -0.29
N THR A 81 -7.46 -1.97 -0.71
CA THR A 81 -7.71 -1.48 -2.07
C THR A 81 -8.05 -0.01 -2.00
N GLY A 82 -7.50 0.78 -2.91
CA GLY A 82 -7.81 2.19 -2.98
C GLY A 82 -7.03 2.92 -4.06
N LYS A 83 -6.78 4.20 -3.79
CA LYS A 83 -6.16 5.13 -4.73
C LYS A 83 -4.81 5.62 -4.23
N ALA A 84 -3.92 5.92 -5.15
CA ALA A 84 -2.63 6.48 -4.85
C ALA A 84 -2.35 7.74 -5.68
N CYS A 85 -1.49 8.60 -5.14
CA CYS A 85 -0.90 9.71 -5.87
C CYS A 85 0.58 9.83 -5.52
N ILE A 86 1.32 10.56 -6.34
CA ILE A 86 2.73 10.86 -6.11
C ILE A 86 2.81 12.28 -5.57
N ARG A 87 3.44 12.44 -4.41
CA ARG A 87 3.76 13.75 -3.84
C ARG A 87 5.21 13.72 -3.38
N ASP A 88 5.98 14.71 -3.85
CA ASP A 88 7.41 14.82 -3.60
C ASP A 88 8.15 13.52 -3.95
N SER A 89 8.79 12.88 -2.97
CA SER A 89 9.54 11.63 -3.13
C SER A 89 8.79 10.41 -2.60
N SER A 90 7.45 10.47 -2.54
CA SER A 90 6.62 9.42 -1.93
C SER A 90 5.39 9.08 -2.77
N VAL A 91 5.00 7.81 -2.71
CA VAL A 91 3.66 7.35 -3.09
C VAL A 91 2.76 7.44 -1.87
N LEU A 92 1.70 8.23 -1.97
CA LEU A 92 0.67 8.34 -0.93
C LEU A 92 -0.54 7.51 -1.34
N PHE A 93 -0.94 6.58 -0.49
CA PHE A 93 -2.05 5.66 -0.71
C PHE A 93 -3.17 5.91 0.29
N LYS A 94 -4.40 6.03 -0.22
CA LYS A 94 -5.62 6.12 0.56
C LYS A 94 -6.47 4.87 0.33
N ALA A 95 -6.79 4.16 1.41
CA ALA A 95 -7.60 2.95 1.34
C ALA A 95 -9.09 3.30 1.23
N ASP A 96 -9.78 2.64 0.30
CA ASP A 96 -11.24 2.67 0.15
C ASP A 96 -11.89 1.40 0.72
N LYS A 97 -11.15 0.29 0.74
CA LYS A 97 -11.58 -1.01 1.27
C LYS A 97 -10.43 -1.69 1.99
N ALA A 98 -10.74 -2.38 3.09
CA ALA A 98 -9.84 -3.28 3.78
C ALA A 98 -10.48 -4.67 3.90
N GLU A 99 -9.72 -5.72 3.63
CA GLU A 99 -10.15 -7.11 3.70
C GLU A 99 -9.15 -7.93 4.52
N PRO A 100 -9.58 -8.64 5.57
CA PRO A 100 -8.72 -9.58 6.27
C PRO A 100 -8.34 -10.74 5.35
N MET A 101 -7.13 -11.25 5.50
CA MET A 101 -6.58 -12.32 4.67
C MET A 101 -6.16 -13.56 5.45
N ILE A 102 -5.96 -13.43 6.76
CA ILE A 102 -5.62 -14.51 7.71
C ILE A 102 -6.01 -14.10 9.12
#